data_AF-A0A9Q9I6H6-F1
#
_entry.id   AF-A0A9Q9I6H6-F1
#
_cell.length_a   1.000
_cell.length_b   1.000
_cell.length_c   1.000
_cell.angle_alpha   90.00
_cell.angle_beta   90.00
_cell.angle_gamma   90.00
#
_symmetry.space_group_name_H-M   'P 1'
#
loop_
_entity.id
_entity.type
_entity.pdbx_description
1 polymer ?
#
loop_
_entity_poly.entity_id
_entity_poly.type
_entity_poly.pdbx_seq_one_letter_code
_entity_poly.pdbx_strand_id
1 'polypeptide(L)'
;MDDVSHDPARPGIVVRGRYSLLSAAQQELLRAVSVFAGGFTGPAVDGLVARLDPQRRARLASRGGRAGHLGALEARSLVVREAGGRLRLPGAVRRFAAGEQGSVERDATRRAHLRWLVDLAEEAATAGWDTGRDTGWDACGDDRLAHEGDNIRAAFDTARAVGDLESGQRLGAALVRHWHRHGAVAEGITLLREFLARAGRDGVPLTVTARAWLALGTLHHLAGDNGEAHRLTTLAGDLASLAGDVATEARSLGRAAHLAVLAGADRHRAVAAAERGARLAATLGDDRVRTESAAALRLVRELVAAARP
;
A
#
# COMPACT_ATOMS: atom_id res chain seq x y z
N MET A 1 52.68 13.50 -4.80
CA MET A 1 51.61 12.93 -5.64
C MET A 1 50.78 12.16 -4.65
N ASP A 2 49.93 12.92 -3.95
CA ASP A 2 49.39 12.50 -2.66
C ASP A 2 48.15 11.66 -2.91
N ASP A 3 48.34 10.37 -2.75
CA ASP A 3 47.28 9.37 -2.70
C ASP A 3 46.47 9.62 -1.41
N VAL A 4 45.38 10.37 -1.55
CA VAL A 4 44.38 10.55 -0.50
C VAL A 4 43.65 9.21 -0.35
N SER A 5 44.25 8.36 0.49
CA SER A 5 43.64 7.17 1.07
C SER A 5 42.24 7.52 1.59
N HIS A 6 41.23 7.11 0.83
CA HIS A 6 39.83 7.19 1.19
C HIS A 6 39.55 6.19 2.31
N ASP A 7 39.80 6.61 3.56
CA ASP A 7 39.58 5.81 4.75
C ASP A 7 38.07 5.55 4.97
N PRO A 8 37.60 4.29 4.88
CA PRO A 8 36.19 3.92 5.02
C PRO A 8 35.65 4.09 6.45
N ALA A 9 36.51 4.37 7.46
CA ALA A 9 36.09 4.62 8.85
C ALA A 9 35.60 6.06 9.12
N ARG A 10 35.96 7.03 8.26
CA ARG A 10 35.62 8.46 8.43
C ARG A 10 34.14 8.83 8.42
N PRO A 11 33.23 8.19 7.65
CA PRO A 11 31.84 8.62 7.59
C PRO A 11 31.12 8.46 8.94
N GLY A 12 31.43 7.40 9.70
CA GLY A 12 30.79 7.12 10.99
C GLY A 12 31.13 8.17 12.06
N ILE A 13 32.39 8.60 12.11
CA ILE A 13 32.88 9.60 13.08
C ILE A 13 32.23 10.97 12.82
N VAL A 14 32.13 11.39 11.56
CA VAL A 14 31.52 12.67 11.18
C VAL A 14 30.02 12.67 11.49
N VAL A 15 29.31 11.58 11.20
CA VAL A 15 27.88 11.47 11.52
C VAL A 15 27.65 11.49 13.03
N ARG A 16 28.45 10.74 13.80
CA ARG A 16 28.36 10.71 15.27
C ARG A 16 28.57 12.11 15.88
N GLY A 17 29.59 12.85 15.43
CA GLY A 17 29.87 14.20 15.93
C GLY A 17 28.73 15.19 15.66
N ARG A 18 28.07 15.10 14.50
CA ARG A 18 26.87 15.91 14.20
C ARG A 18 25.66 15.47 15.03
N TYR A 19 25.51 14.16 15.25
CA TYR A 19 24.42 13.57 16.02
C TYR A 19 24.48 13.95 17.51
N SER A 20 25.66 13.98 18.11
CA SER A 20 25.82 14.36 19.53
C SER A 20 25.46 15.82 19.82
N LEU A 21 25.42 16.67 18.79
CA LEU A 21 25.03 18.09 18.89
C LEU A 21 23.51 18.31 18.73
N LEU A 22 22.75 17.25 18.47
CA LEU A 22 21.30 17.30 18.35
C LEU A 22 20.63 17.27 19.72
N SER A 23 19.50 17.97 19.86
CA SER A 23 18.63 17.79 21.03
C SER A 23 18.03 16.38 21.05
N ALA A 24 17.54 15.94 22.21
CA ALA A 24 16.90 14.63 22.35
C ALA A 24 15.74 14.43 21.34
N ALA A 25 14.96 15.48 21.05
CA ALA A 25 13.88 15.42 20.07
C ALA A 25 14.38 15.30 18.63
N GLN A 26 15.50 15.96 18.28
CA GLN A 26 16.12 15.85 16.96
C GLN A 26 16.78 14.49 16.74
N GLN A 27 17.44 13.94 17.78
CA GLN A 27 17.97 12.58 17.77
C GLN A 27 16.85 11.57 17.59
N GLU A 28 15.76 11.70 18.37
CA GLU A 28 14.57 10.86 18.24
C GLU A 28 14.00 10.90 16.81
N LEU A 29 13.87 12.10 16.24
CA LEU A 29 13.35 12.24 14.88
C LEU A 29 14.26 11.56 13.85
N LEU A 30 15.58 11.79 13.93
CA LEU A 30 16.54 11.19 13.01
C LEU A 30 16.49 9.66 13.05
N ARG A 31 16.39 9.10 14.25
CA ARG A 31 16.23 7.66 14.46
C ARG A 31 14.91 7.15 13.88
N ALA A 32 13.80 7.84 14.13
CA ALA A 32 12.49 7.47 13.61
C ALA A 32 12.45 7.47 12.07
N VAL A 33 12.97 8.53 11.41
CA VAL A 33 12.95 8.63 9.94
C VAL A 33 13.97 7.73 9.25
N SER A 34 14.84 7.06 10.00
CA SER A 34 15.77 6.06 9.43
C SER A 34 15.06 4.82 8.85
N VAL A 35 13.78 4.64 9.20
CA VAL A 35 12.93 3.56 8.67
C VAL A 35 12.53 3.74 7.20
N PHE A 36 12.53 4.98 6.69
CA PHE A 36 12.26 5.24 5.29
C PHE A 36 13.43 4.70 4.45
N ALA A 37 13.14 3.69 3.65
CA ALA A 37 14.12 3.07 2.76
C ALA A 37 14.47 4.00 1.59
N GLY A 38 13.46 4.70 1.07
CA GLY A 38 13.59 5.76 0.08
C GLY A 38 13.57 7.16 0.70
N GLY A 39 13.20 8.15 -0.11
CA GLY A 39 12.89 9.50 0.39
C GLY A 39 11.55 9.55 1.15
N PHE A 40 11.28 10.71 1.74
CA PHE A 40 10.05 10.99 2.48
C PHE A 40 9.67 12.48 2.38
N THR A 41 8.44 12.80 2.76
CA THR A 41 7.93 14.18 2.82
C THR A 41 7.59 14.56 4.27
N GLY A 42 7.36 15.84 4.54
CA GLY A 42 6.85 16.28 5.85
C GLY A 42 5.57 15.55 6.27
N PRO A 43 4.54 15.44 5.40
CA PRO A 43 3.35 14.65 5.68
C PRO A 43 3.62 13.16 5.98
N ALA A 44 4.62 12.54 5.31
CA ALA A 44 5.02 11.16 5.61
C ALA A 44 5.61 11.03 7.03
N VAL A 45 6.44 11.98 7.44
CA VAL A 45 6.98 12.04 8.80
C VAL A 45 5.85 12.21 9.82
N ASP A 46 4.88 13.07 9.55
CA ASP A 46 3.73 13.28 10.42
C ASP A 46 2.89 12.01 10.56
N GLY A 47 2.64 11.32 9.45
CA GLY A 47 1.94 10.03 9.45
C GLY A 47 2.66 8.93 10.22
N LEU A 48 3.99 8.86 10.11
CA LEU A 48 4.82 7.96 10.92
C LEU A 48 4.71 8.31 12.41
N VAL A 49 4.93 9.58 12.77
CA VAL A 49 4.94 10.04 14.17
C VAL A 49 3.59 9.86 14.85
N ALA A 50 2.49 10.02 14.12
CA ALA A 50 1.15 9.75 14.63
C ALA A 50 0.97 8.30 15.11
N ARG A 51 1.77 7.36 14.60
CA ARG A 51 1.69 5.91 14.88
C ARG A 51 2.82 5.41 15.79
N LEU A 52 3.72 6.28 16.24
CA LEU A 52 4.71 5.95 17.29
C LEU A 52 4.04 5.89 18.67
N ASP A 53 4.73 5.33 19.66
CA ASP A 53 4.23 5.30 21.02
C ASP A 53 4.06 6.73 21.61
N PRO A 54 3.18 6.90 22.60
CA PRO A 54 2.85 8.21 23.16
C PRO A 54 4.06 8.99 23.69
N GLN A 55 5.05 8.30 24.27
CA GLN A 55 6.22 8.96 24.87
C GLN A 55 7.12 9.55 23.78
N ARG A 56 7.40 8.80 22.73
CA ARG A 56 8.17 9.29 21.58
C ARG A 56 7.44 10.42 20.86
N ARG A 57 6.13 10.28 20.66
CA ARG A 57 5.29 11.33 20.07
C ARG A 57 5.31 12.62 20.89
N ALA A 58 5.24 12.53 22.21
CA ALA A 58 5.34 13.69 23.11
C ALA A 58 6.71 14.39 23.02
N ARG A 59 7.81 13.62 22.95
CA ARG A 59 9.16 14.18 22.73
C ARG A 59 9.26 14.96 21.42
N LEU A 60 8.67 14.43 20.36
CA LEU A 60 8.66 15.05 19.02
C LEU A 60 7.69 16.24 18.90
N ALA A 61 6.79 16.43 19.87
CA ALA A 61 5.91 17.59 19.97
C ALA A 61 6.52 18.76 20.76
N SER A 62 7.78 18.64 21.19
CA SER A 62 8.48 19.67 21.96
C SER A 62 8.79 20.95 21.15
N ARG A 63 9.40 21.95 21.81
CA ARG A 63 9.69 23.27 21.22
C ARG A 63 10.37 23.17 19.84
N GLY A 64 9.79 23.88 18.87
CA GLY A 64 10.23 23.87 17.46
C GLY A 64 9.40 22.95 16.57
N GLY A 65 8.69 21.98 17.14
CA GLY A 65 7.83 21.05 16.40
C GLY A 65 8.59 20.22 15.35
N ARG A 66 7.86 19.35 14.65
CA ARG A 66 8.45 18.42 13.68
C ARG A 66 9.13 19.14 12.51
N ALA A 67 8.50 20.19 11.98
CA ALA A 67 9.08 20.99 10.90
C ALA A 67 10.39 21.68 11.32
N GLY A 68 10.46 22.25 12.54
CA GLY A 68 11.68 22.85 13.06
C GLY A 68 12.77 21.81 13.33
N HIS A 69 12.40 20.62 13.81
CA HIS A 69 13.35 19.52 13.95
C HIS A 69 13.91 19.05 12.60
N LEU A 70 13.08 18.89 11.56
CA LEU A 70 13.53 18.57 10.21
C LEU A 70 14.48 19.65 9.65
N GLY A 71 14.12 20.93 9.80
CA GLY A 71 14.98 22.03 9.38
C GLY A 71 16.35 22.02 10.08
N ALA A 72 16.40 21.65 11.36
CA ALA A 72 17.66 21.54 12.10
C ALA A 72 18.54 20.35 11.62
N LEU A 73 17.92 19.26 11.16
CA LEU A 73 18.63 18.13 10.55
C LEU A 73 19.16 18.47 9.16
N GLU A 74 18.38 19.21 8.37
CA GLU A 74 18.77 19.72 7.05
C GLU A 74 19.95 20.70 7.16
N ALA A 75 19.90 21.64 8.11
CA ALA A 75 20.98 22.59 8.38
C ALA A 75 22.31 21.92 8.80
N ARG A 76 22.27 20.66 9.27
CA ARG A 76 23.45 19.86 9.64
C ARG A 76 23.81 18.82 8.58
N SER A 77 23.15 18.87 7.42
CA SER A 77 23.31 17.91 6.31
C SER A 77 23.11 16.45 6.73
N LEU A 78 22.25 16.20 7.72
CA LEU A 78 21.83 14.84 8.13
C LEU A 78 20.62 14.37 7.32
N VAL A 79 19.83 15.32 6.81
CA VAL A 79 18.77 15.14 5.83
C VAL A 79 19.12 16.02 4.62
N VAL A 80 18.89 15.52 3.42
CA VAL A 80 19.13 16.27 2.18
C VAL A 80 17.80 16.49 1.48
N ARG A 81 17.55 17.71 1.01
CA ARG A 81 16.41 18.03 0.17
C ARG A 81 16.71 17.72 -1.29
N GLU A 82 15.79 17.01 -1.92
CA GLU A 82 15.83 16.67 -3.34
C GLU A 82 14.86 17.57 -4.13
N ALA A 83 14.95 17.51 -5.45
CA ALA A 83 14.00 18.18 -6.33
C ALA A 83 12.56 17.75 -6.00
N GLY A 84 11.61 18.68 -6.12
CA GLY A 84 10.21 18.43 -5.75
C GLY A 84 9.93 18.47 -4.24
N GLY A 85 10.87 18.95 -3.42
CA GLY A 85 10.65 19.18 -1.99
C GLY A 85 10.70 17.92 -1.11
N ARG A 86 11.04 16.77 -1.70
CA ARG A 86 11.29 15.52 -0.98
C ARG A 86 12.57 15.61 -0.15
N LEU A 87 12.59 14.83 0.92
CA LEU A 87 13.72 14.70 1.82
C LEU A 87 14.29 13.29 1.67
N ARG A 88 15.62 13.16 1.72
CA ARG A 88 16.30 11.88 1.74
C ARG A 88 17.31 11.82 2.87
N LEU A 89 17.40 10.66 3.49
CA LEU A 89 18.44 10.35 4.45
C LEU A 89 19.64 9.73 3.72
N PRO A 90 20.84 10.36 3.75
CA PRO A 90 22.04 9.75 3.17
C PRO A 90 22.29 8.36 3.76
N GLY A 91 22.72 7.39 2.94
CA GLY A 91 22.80 5.98 3.35
C GLY A 91 23.65 5.73 4.59
N ALA A 92 24.75 6.48 4.78
CA ALA A 92 25.57 6.41 5.98
C ALA A 92 24.83 6.94 7.24
N VAL A 93 24.11 8.05 7.12
CA VAL A 93 23.31 8.62 8.20
C VAL A 93 22.15 7.69 8.56
N ARG A 94 21.47 7.10 7.56
CA ARG A 94 20.39 6.14 7.77
C ARG A 94 20.87 4.92 8.56
N ARG A 95 21.98 4.30 8.13
CA ARG A 95 22.55 3.13 8.83
C ARG A 95 22.96 3.48 10.26
N PHE A 96 23.59 4.63 10.46
CA PHE A 96 23.97 5.11 11.79
C PHE A 96 22.74 5.30 12.67
N ALA A 97 21.75 6.09 12.21
CA ALA A 97 20.55 6.40 12.99
C ALA A 97 19.73 5.14 13.34
N ALA A 98 19.62 4.18 12.41
CA ALA A 98 18.99 2.89 12.70
C ALA A 98 19.79 2.06 13.73
N GLY A 99 21.13 2.16 13.71
CA GLY A 99 22.01 1.51 14.68
C GLY A 99 21.88 2.06 16.11
N GLU A 100 21.58 3.35 16.25
CA GLU A 100 21.37 4.04 17.53
C GLU A 100 19.99 3.73 18.18
N GLN A 101 19.14 2.95 17.52
CA GLN A 101 17.88 2.49 18.09
C GLN A 101 18.08 1.17 18.87
N GLY A 102 17.37 0.98 19.98
CA GLY A 102 17.25 -0.35 20.58
C GLY A 102 16.45 -1.31 19.70
N SER A 103 16.56 -2.63 19.89
CA SER A 103 15.78 -3.61 19.11
C SER A 103 14.27 -3.37 19.19
N VAL A 104 13.74 -3.19 20.40
CA VAL A 104 12.33 -2.90 20.67
C VAL A 104 11.88 -1.62 19.96
N GLU A 105 12.71 -0.58 20.00
CA GLU A 105 12.42 0.71 19.37
C GLU A 105 12.38 0.60 17.84
N ARG A 106 13.35 -0.10 17.24
CA ARG A 106 13.39 -0.35 15.80
C ARG A 106 12.14 -1.07 15.34
N ASP A 107 11.74 -2.12 16.04
CA ASP A 107 10.58 -2.92 15.66
C ASP A 107 9.28 -2.10 15.81
N ALA A 108 9.18 -1.29 16.86
CA ALA A 108 8.07 -0.36 17.03
C ALA A 108 8.01 0.68 15.90
N THR A 109 9.15 1.25 15.49
CA THR A 109 9.22 2.19 14.35
C THR A 109 8.85 1.51 13.04
N ARG A 110 9.36 0.31 12.76
CA ARG A 110 9.01 -0.46 11.55
C ARG A 110 7.52 -0.76 11.48
N ARG A 111 6.91 -1.20 12.59
CA ARG A 111 5.45 -1.40 12.68
C ARG A 111 4.66 -0.12 12.48
N ALA A 112 5.13 1.01 13.02
CA ALA A 112 4.49 2.32 12.79
C ALA A 112 4.55 2.74 11.32
N HIS A 113 5.70 2.52 10.66
CA HIS A 113 5.89 2.78 9.24
C HIS A 113 5.00 1.89 8.37
N LEU A 114 4.91 0.58 8.66
CA LEU A 114 4.00 -0.35 7.98
C LEU A 114 2.55 0.14 8.09
N ARG A 115 2.06 0.45 9.29
CA ARG A 115 0.70 0.96 9.48
C ARG A 115 0.46 2.27 8.70
N TRP A 116 1.44 3.17 8.68
CA TRP A 116 1.33 4.40 7.88
C TRP A 116 1.21 4.10 6.38
N LEU A 117 2.02 3.17 5.85
CA LEU A 117 1.96 2.74 4.44
C LEU A 117 0.62 2.08 4.09
N VAL A 118 0.08 1.25 4.98
CA VAL A 118 -1.25 0.64 4.81
C VAL A 118 -2.31 1.73 4.66
N ASP A 119 -2.35 2.67 5.60
CA ASP A 119 -3.36 3.72 5.60
C ASP A 119 -3.19 4.67 4.40
N LEU A 120 -1.94 5.02 4.03
CA LEU A 120 -1.65 5.80 2.83
C LEU A 120 -2.13 5.09 1.55
N ALA A 121 -1.90 3.79 1.45
CA ALA A 121 -2.30 3.01 0.28
C ALA A 121 -3.83 2.91 0.20
N GLU A 122 -4.51 2.69 1.33
CA GLU A 122 -5.98 2.64 1.38
C GLU A 122 -6.62 3.98 1.04
N GLU A 123 -6.08 5.10 1.55
CA GLU A 123 -6.49 6.46 1.15
C GLU A 123 -6.29 6.69 -0.35
N ALA A 124 -5.12 6.34 -0.89
CA ALA A 124 -4.84 6.47 -2.32
C ALA A 124 -5.74 5.56 -3.18
N ALA A 125 -6.17 4.42 -2.62
CA ALA A 125 -7.08 3.48 -3.27
C ALA A 125 -8.53 4.00 -3.35
N THR A 126 -8.93 4.96 -2.52
CA THR A 126 -10.26 5.58 -2.55
C THR A 126 -10.25 7.02 -3.10
N ALA A 127 -9.10 7.67 -3.13
CA ALA A 127 -8.95 9.01 -3.70
C ALA A 127 -9.31 9.07 -5.19
N GLY A 128 -9.96 10.17 -5.59
CA GLY A 128 -10.37 10.46 -6.98
C GLY A 128 -11.81 10.08 -7.34
N TRP A 129 -12.42 9.15 -6.59
CA TRP A 129 -13.80 8.71 -6.81
C TRP A 129 -14.85 9.76 -6.44
N ASP A 130 -14.54 10.67 -5.51
CA ASP A 130 -15.43 11.74 -5.06
C ASP A 130 -15.59 12.88 -6.09
N THR A 131 -14.84 12.86 -7.19
CA THR A 131 -14.84 13.97 -8.15
C THR A 131 -16.04 13.99 -9.11
N GLY A 132 -16.92 12.99 -9.04
CA GLY A 132 -18.15 12.90 -9.85
C GLY A 132 -17.92 12.84 -11.36
N ARG A 133 -16.66 12.81 -11.80
CA ARG A 133 -16.30 12.60 -13.19
C ARG A 133 -16.27 11.11 -13.45
N ASP A 134 -16.90 10.70 -14.56
CA ASP A 134 -16.83 9.34 -15.12
C ASP A 134 -15.43 9.07 -15.70
N THR A 135 -14.41 9.31 -14.88
CA THR A 135 -13.03 8.95 -15.15
C THR A 135 -12.91 7.51 -14.75
N GLY A 136 -12.88 6.60 -15.74
CA GLY A 136 -12.76 5.16 -15.51
C GLY A 136 -11.59 4.79 -14.60
N TRP A 137 -11.52 3.51 -14.21
CA TRP A 137 -10.52 2.96 -13.27
C TRP A 137 -9.07 3.42 -13.51
N ASP A 138 -8.68 3.68 -14.77
CA ASP A 138 -7.35 4.13 -15.17
C ASP A 138 -7.08 5.64 -14.98
N ALA A 139 -8.13 6.46 -14.97
CA ALA A 139 -8.04 7.91 -14.80
C ALA A 139 -8.23 8.37 -13.33
N CYS A 140 -8.76 7.49 -12.47
CA CYS A 140 -8.86 7.69 -11.03
C CYS A 140 -7.61 7.17 -10.29
N GLY A 141 -6.72 8.06 -9.86
CA GLY A 141 -5.56 7.66 -9.06
C GLY A 141 -4.83 8.82 -8.41
N ASP A 142 -4.46 8.62 -7.15
CA ASP A 142 -3.58 9.54 -6.41
C ASP A 142 -2.11 9.17 -6.67
N ASP A 143 -1.27 10.17 -6.96
CA ASP A 143 0.17 10.02 -7.22
C ASP A 143 1.02 10.07 -5.94
N ARG A 144 0.39 10.17 -4.76
CA ARG A 144 1.08 10.09 -3.45
C ARG A 144 1.95 8.85 -3.30
N LEU A 145 1.61 7.74 -3.97
CA LEU A 145 2.38 6.48 -3.94
C LEU A 145 3.52 6.40 -4.96
N ALA A 146 3.57 7.28 -5.96
CA ALA A 146 4.51 7.18 -7.09
C ALA A 146 5.98 7.13 -6.65
N HIS A 147 6.30 7.78 -5.53
CA HIS A 147 7.66 7.87 -4.99
C HIS A 147 7.88 6.98 -3.74
N GLU A 148 6.95 6.07 -3.45
CA GLU A 148 6.98 5.24 -2.24
C GLU A 148 7.45 3.79 -2.50
N GLY A 149 7.93 3.45 -3.70
CA GLY A 149 8.31 2.08 -4.07
C GLY A 149 9.24 1.37 -3.08
N ASP A 150 10.33 2.02 -2.66
CA ASP A 150 11.25 1.46 -1.66
C ASP A 150 10.60 1.32 -0.27
N ASN A 151 9.72 2.26 0.08
CA ASN A 151 9.00 2.24 1.36
C ASN A 151 7.91 1.15 1.37
N ILE A 152 7.26 0.88 0.22
CA ILE A 152 6.31 -0.21 0.02
C ILE A 152 7.02 -1.56 0.19
N ARG A 153 8.18 -1.77 -0.45
CA ARG A 153 8.97 -3.01 -0.28
C ARG A 153 9.39 -3.21 1.17
N ALA A 154 9.89 -2.15 1.82
CA ALA A 154 10.27 -2.20 3.24
C ALA A 154 9.06 -2.49 4.17
N ALA A 155 7.86 -2.03 3.81
CA ALA A 155 6.63 -2.34 4.53
C ALA A 155 6.26 -3.84 4.40
N PHE A 156 6.32 -4.41 3.20
CA PHE A 156 6.13 -5.86 3.01
C PHE A 156 7.20 -6.69 3.73
N ASP A 157 8.46 -6.26 3.71
CA ASP A 157 9.54 -6.88 4.49
C ASP A 157 9.23 -6.88 5.99
N THR A 158 8.75 -5.74 6.49
CA THR A 158 8.34 -5.62 7.90
C THR A 158 7.18 -6.56 8.21
N ALA A 159 6.11 -6.56 7.39
CA ALA A 159 4.94 -7.41 7.59
C ALA A 159 5.34 -8.90 7.62
N ARG A 160 6.24 -9.33 6.72
CA ARG A 160 6.80 -10.69 6.73
C ARG A 160 7.60 -10.97 8.00
N ALA A 161 8.51 -10.09 8.38
CA ALA A 161 9.39 -10.29 9.53
C ALA A 161 8.64 -10.42 10.86
N VAL A 162 7.52 -9.71 11.02
CA VAL A 162 6.72 -9.73 12.26
C VAL A 162 5.50 -10.66 12.18
N GLY A 163 5.28 -11.33 11.04
CA GLY A 163 4.13 -12.21 10.82
C GLY A 163 2.78 -11.47 10.74
N ASP A 164 2.76 -10.18 10.44
CA ASP A 164 1.54 -9.38 10.32
C ASP A 164 0.90 -9.58 8.94
N LEU A 165 0.19 -10.70 8.82
CA LEU A 165 -0.49 -11.07 7.58
C LEU A 165 -1.63 -10.11 7.22
N GLU A 166 -2.32 -9.55 8.21
CA GLU A 166 -3.42 -8.63 7.98
C GLU A 166 -2.93 -7.35 7.29
N SER A 167 -1.89 -6.71 7.83
CA SER A 167 -1.31 -5.51 7.22
C SER A 167 -0.76 -5.79 5.82
N GLY A 168 -0.13 -6.96 5.60
CA GLY A 168 0.37 -7.35 4.28
C GLY A 168 -0.76 -7.51 3.24
N GLN A 169 -1.87 -8.14 3.65
CA GLN A 169 -3.05 -8.30 2.78
C GLN A 169 -3.77 -6.98 2.51
N ARG A 170 -3.95 -6.13 3.53
CA ARG A 170 -4.52 -4.77 3.37
C ARG A 170 -3.68 -3.93 2.42
N LEU A 171 -2.36 -3.90 2.62
CA LEU A 171 -1.43 -3.17 1.77
C LEU A 171 -1.51 -3.66 0.32
N GLY A 172 -1.42 -4.97 0.08
CA GLY A 172 -1.48 -5.51 -1.27
C GLY A 172 -2.83 -5.29 -1.96
N ALA A 173 -3.94 -5.37 -1.23
CA ALA A 173 -5.26 -5.09 -1.77
C ALA A 173 -5.42 -3.63 -2.24
N ALA A 174 -4.77 -2.69 -1.54
CA ALA A 174 -4.81 -1.27 -1.86
C ALA A 174 -3.88 -0.87 -3.04
N LEU A 175 -2.86 -1.67 -3.34
CA LEU A 175 -1.82 -1.33 -4.31
C LEU A 175 -2.11 -1.75 -5.77
N VAL A 176 -3.22 -2.44 -6.06
CA VAL A 176 -3.54 -2.95 -7.41
C VAL A 176 -3.39 -1.88 -8.49
N ARG A 177 -3.99 -0.69 -8.29
CA ARG A 177 -3.89 0.41 -9.26
C ARG A 177 -2.48 0.98 -9.37
N HIS A 178 -1.76 1.07 -8.26
CA HIS A 178 -0.38 1.53 -8.26
C HIS A 178 0.49 0.59 -9.11
N TRP A 179 0.38 -0.72 -8.89
CA TRP A 179 1.13 -1.71 -9.67
C TRP A 179 0.75 -1.71 -11.16
N HIS A 180 -0.53 -1.56 -11.50
CA HIS A 180 -0.96 -1.44 -12.89
C HIS A 180 -0.30 -0.23 -13.58
N ARG A 181 -0.44 0.97 -12.99
CA ARG A 181 0.06 2.22 -13.59
C ARG A 181 1.58 2.26 -13.78
N HIS A 182 2.33 1.56 -12.93
CA HIS A 182 3.80 1.57 -12.94
C HIS A 182 4.40 0.31 -13.56
N GLY A 183 3.60 -0.56 -14.20
CA GLY A 183 4.10 -1.78 -14.85
C GLY A 183 4.63 -2.85 -13.89
N ALA A 184 4.19 -2.84 -12.63
CA ALA A 184 4.67 -3.70 -11.55
C ALA A 184 3.65 -4.81 -11.17
N VAL A 185 2.80 -5.23 -12.10
CA VAL A 185 1.75 -6.24 -11.86
C VAL A 185 2.34 -7.57 -11.36
N ALA A 186 3.44 -8.05 -11.97
CA ALA A 186 4.08 -9.31 -11.57
C ALA A 186 4.67 -9.26 -10.14
N GLU A 187 5.21 -8.12 -9.73
CA GLU A 187 5.67 -7.88 -8.35
C GLU A 187 4.48 -7.96 -7.39
N GLY A 188 3.36 -7.32 -7.73
CA GLY A 188 2.13 -7.37 -6.94
C GLY A 188 1.56 -8.78 -6.76
N ILE A 189 1.51 -9.57 -7.84
CA ILE A 189 1.08 -10.98 -7.78
C ILE A 189 1.97 -11.76 -6.82
N THR A 190 3.29 -11.64 -6.97
CA THR A 190 4.26 -12.38 -6.15
C THR A 190 4.07 -12.05 -4.67
N LEU A 191 4.08 -10.77 -4.32
CA LEU A 191 3.95 -10.31 -2.95
C LEU A 191 2.60 -10.72 -2.33
N LEU A 192 1.48 -10.43 -3.00
CA LEU A 192 0.16 -10.68 -2.42
C LEU A 192 -0.13 -12.19 -2.26
N ARG A 193 0.37 -13.02 -3.18
CA ARG A 193 0.23 -14.48 -3.10
C ARG A 193 0.94 -15.06 -1.88
N GLU A 194 2.09 -14.52 -1.48
CA GLU A 194 2.81 -14.98 -0.27
C GLU A 194 1.97 -14.81 1.00
N PHE A 195 1.29 -13.67 1.15
CA PHE A 195 0.42 -13.41 2.30
C PHE A 195 -0.87 -14.24 2.25
N LEU A 196 -1.42 -14.46 1.06
CA LEU A 196 -2.63 -15.28 0.86
C LEU A 196 -2.37 -16.79 0.99
N ALA A 197 -1.15 -17.28 0.74
CA ALA A 197 -0.78 -18.68 0.96
C ALA A 197 -0.91 -19.12 2.44
N ARG A 198 -0.97 -18.14 3.35
CA ARG A 198 -1.15 -18.34 4.79
C ARG A 198 -2.56 -17.96 5.27
N ALA A 199 -3.47 -17.62 4.35
CA ALA A 199 -4.85 -17.30 4.67
C ALA A 199 -5.54 -18.45 5.43
N GLY A 200 -6.37 -18.11 6.41
CA GLY A 200 -7.08 -19.07 7.25
C GLY A 200 -6.29 -19.67 8.42
N ARG A 201 -5.00 -19.35 8.57
CA ARG A 201 -4.15 -19.90 9.66
C ARG A 201 -4.01 -19.00 10.89
N ASP A 202 -4.02 -17.67 10.70
CA ASP A 202 -3.54 -16.74 11.75
C ASP A 202 -4.57 -15.65 12.14
N GLY A 203 -5.88 -15.95 12.06
CA GLY A 203 -6.92 -15.06 12.59
C GLY A 203 -7.19 -13.77 11.80
N VAL A 204 -6.65 -13.64 10.59
CA VAL A 204 -6.93 -12.50 9.69
C VAL A 204 -8.44 -12.45 9.39
N PRO A 205 -9.11 -11.28 9.52
CA PRO A 205 -10.52 -11.16 9.22
C PRO A 205 -10.86 -11.64 7.80
N LEU A 206 -11.96 -12.37 7.66
CA LEU A 206 -12.39 -12.90 6.37
C LEU A 206 -12.64 -11.77 5.35
N THR A 207 -13.10 -10.60 5.79
CA THR A 207 -13.29 -9.41 4.95
C THR A 207 -11.98 -8.84 4.40
N VAL A 208 -10.88 -8.91 5.15
CA VAL A 208 -9.54 -8.52 4.67
C VAL A 208 -9.07 -9.53 3.62
N THR A 209 -9.24 -10.82 3.91
CA THR A 209 -8.82 -11.91 3.03
C THR A 209 -9.60 -11.89 1.71
N ALA A 210 -10.91 -11.65 1.75
CA ALA A 210 -11.75 -11.54 0.57
C ALA A 210 -11.31 -10.38 -0.34
N ARG A 211 -11.03 -9.20 0.23
CA ARG A 211 -10.50 -8.06 -0.52
C ARG A 211 -9.14 -8.34 -1.14
N ALA A 212 -8.26 -9.05 -0.44
CA ALA A 212 -6.96 -9.45 -0.96
C ALA A 212 -7.08 -10.49 -2.10
N TRP A 213 -7.98 -11.48 -2.01
CA TRP A 213 -8.25 -12.38 -3.13
C TRP A 213 -8.82 -11.66 -4.35
N LEU A 214 -9.75 -10.72 -4.15
CA LEU A 214 -10.30 -9.89 -5.23
C LEU A 214 -9.19 -9.07 -5.91
N ALA A 215 -8.27 -8.52 -5.13
CA ALA A 215 -7.11 -7.80 -5.63
C ALA A 215 -6.16 -8.71 -6.42
N LEU A 216 -5.84 -9.89 -5.91
CA LEU A 216 -5.01 -10.86 -6.62
C LEU A 216 -5.65 -11.31 -7.94
N GLY A 217 -6.95 -11.60 -7.94
CA GLY A 217 -7.71 -11.92 -9.16
C GLY A 217 -7.66 -10.79 -10.18
N THR A 218 -7.75 -9.54 -9.73
CA THR A 218 -7.62 -8.36 -10.59
C THR A 218 -6.21 -8.29 -11.21
N LEU A 219 -5.15 -8.56 -10.44
CA LEU A 219 -3.78 -8.56 -10.96
C LEU A 219 -3.55 -9.67 -12.00
N HIS A 220 -4.13 -10.86 -11.80
CA HIS A 220 -4.08 -11.94 -12.80
C HIS A 220 -4.79 -11.55 -14.10
N HIS A 221 -5.93 -10.87 -14.01
CA HIS A 221 -6.62 -10.34 -15.20
C HIS A 221 -5.73 -9.35 -15.96
N LEU A 222 -5.08 -8.42 -15.24
CA LEU A 222 -4.13 -7.46 -15.83
C LEU A 222 -2.90 -8.13 -16.44
N ALA A 223 -2.52 -9.31 -15.95
CA ALA A 223 -1.47 -10.15 -16.54
C ALA A 223 -1.96 -11.00 -17.72
N GLY A 224 -3.25 -10.96 -18.06
CA GLY A 224 -3.87 -11.73 -19.15
C GLY A 224 -4.33 -13.15 -18.76
N ASP A 225 -4.16 -13.55 -17.50
CA ASP A 225 -4.58 -14.87 -17.00
C ASP A 225 -6.04 -14.84 -16.50
N ASN A 226 -6.97 -14.83 -17.46
CA ASN A 226 -8.40 -14.73 -17.18
C ASN A 226 -8.96 -15.96 -16.45
N GLY A 227 -8.34 -17.13 -16.64
CA GLY A 227 -8.77 -18.37 -15.98
C GLY A 227 -8.50 -18.32 -14.47
N GLU A 228 -7.27 -17.98 -14.10
CA GLU A 228 -6.91 -17.82 -12.69
C GLU A 228 -7.61 -16.61 -12.08
N ALA A 229 -7.72 -15.49 -12.81
CA ALA A 229 -8.49 -14.33 -12.36
C ALA A 229 -9.94 -14.68 -12.02
N HIS A 230 -10.63 -15.47 -12.87
CA HIS A 230 -11.99 -15.93 -12.62
C HIS A 230 -12.07 -16.77 -11.33
N ARG A 231 -11.17 -17.76 -11.19
CA ARG A 231 -11.11 -18.63 -10.00
C ARG A 231 -10.94 -17.82 -8.72
N LEU A 232 -9.96 -16.92 -8.69
CA LEU A 232 -9.64 -16.09 -7.54
C LEU A 232 -10.77 -15.12 -7.18
N THR A 233 -11.40 -14.51 -8.19
CA THR A 233 -12.51 -13.57 -7.98
C THR A 233 -13.76 -14.28 -7.47
N THR A 234 -14.04 -15.50 -7.94
CA THR A 234 -15.13 -16.33 -7.39
C THR A 234 -14.88 -16.65 -5.91
N LEU A 235 -13.68 -17.10 -5.56
CA LEU A 235 -13.31 -17.37 -4.16
C LEU A 235 -13.43 -16.12 -3.28
N ALA A 236 -13.05 -14.96 -3.80
CA ALA A 236 -13.21 -13.68 -3.09
C ALA A 236 -14.68 -13.37 -2.81
N GLY A 237 -15.57 -13.61 -3.77
CA GLY A 237 -17.01 -13.40 -3.63
C GLY A 237 -17.65 -14.33 -2.60
N ASP A 238 -17.31 -15.62 -2.64
CA ASP A 238 -17.80 -16.62 -1.69
C ASP A 238 -17.36 -16.27 -0.26
N LEU A 239 -16.08 -15.90 -0.09
CA LEU A 239 -15.53 -15.51 1.20
C LEU A 239 -16.13 -14.20 1.72
N ALA A 240 -16.37 -13.23 0.83
CA ALA A 240 -17.04 -11.98 1.18
C ALA A 240 -18.48 -12.23 1.65
N SER A 241 -19.20 -13.12 0.98
CA SER A 241 -20.57 -13.49 1.35
C SER A 241 -20.62 -14.14 2.74
N LEU A 242 -19.71 -15.09 3.01
CA LEU A 242 -19.55 -15.70 4.34
C LEU A 242 -19.22 -14.67 5.42
N ALA A 243 -18.46 -13.63 5.07
CA ALA A 243 -18.04 -12.58 5.98
C ALA A 243 -19.07 -11.44 6.14
N GLY A 244 -20.16 -11.44 5.35
CA GLY A 244 -21.12 -10.33 5.31
C GLY A 244 -20.59 -9.05 4.65
N ASP A 245 -19.48 -9.12 3.90
CA ASP A 245 -18.93 -7.98 3.14
C ASP A 245 -19.64 -7.83 1.79
N VAL A 246 -20.83 -7.21 1.85
CA VAL A 246 -21.70 -6.99 0.69
C VAL A 246 -21.00 -6.21 -0.43
N ALA A 247 -20.12 -5.27 -0.07
CA ALA A 247 -19.38 -4.47 -1.05
C ALA A 247 -18.39 -5.31 -1.84
N THR A 248 -17.60 -6.14 -1.16
CA THR A 248 -16.65 -7.05 -1.84
C THR A 248 -17.38 -8.17 -2.58
N GLU A 249 -18.48 -8.70 -2.05
CA GLU A 249 -19.32 -9.69 -2.75
C GLU A 249 -19.84 -9.13 -4.08
N ALA A 250 -20.46 -7.94 -4.05
CA ALA A 250 -21.01 -7.30 -5.25
C ALA A 250 -19.96 -7.09 -6.35
N ARG A 251 -18.78 -6.56 -5.99
CA ARG A 251 -17.66 -6.34 -6.91
C ARG A 251 -17.11 -7.64 -7.48
N SER A 252 -17.02 -8.68 -6.64
CA SER A 252 -16.51 -9.98 -7.04
C SER A 252 -17.45 -10.66 -8.03
N LEU A 253 -18.77 -10.62 -7.80
CA LEU A 253 -19.75 -11.18 -8.72
C LEU A 253 -19.70 -10.55 -10.11
N GLY A 254 -19.65 -9.22 -10.19
CA GLY A 254 -19.54 -8.50 -11.46
C GLY A 254 -18.24 -8.83 -12.21
N ARG A 255 -17.10 -8.84 -11.52
CA ARG A 255 -15.80 -9.18 -12.12
C ARG A 255 -15.73 -10.66 -12.53
N ALA A 256 -16.18 -11.59 -11.69
CA ALA A 256 -16.16 -13.01 -11.99
C ALA A 256 -17.04 -13.33 -13.20
N ALA A 257 -18.20 -12.69 -13.33
CA ALA A 257 -19.08 -12.81 -14.51
C ALA A 257 -18.38 -12.35 -15.79
N HIS A 258 -17.74 -11.19 -15.77
CA HIS A 258 -16.97 -10.69 -16.92
C HIS A 258 -15.87 -11.68 -17.33
N LEU A 259 -15.07 -12.14 -16.36
CA LEU A 259 -13.98 -13.08 -16.60
C LEU A 259 -14.50 -14.45 -17.08
N ALA A 260 -15.67 -14.88 -16.62
CA ALA A 260 -16.31 -16.12 -17.08
C ALA A 260 -16.65 -16.06 -18.58
N VAL A 261 -17.19 -14.92 -19.06
CA VAL A 261 -17.50 -14.74 -20.48
C VAL A 261 -16.22 -14.76 -21.32
N LEU A 262 -15.15 -14.10 -20.86
CA LEU A 262 -13.84 -14.13 -21.54
C LEU A 262 -13.21 -15.52 -21.55
N ALA A 263 -13.44 -16.32 -20.52
CA ALA A 263 -13.00 -17.72 -20.43
C ALA A 263 -13.91 -18.71 -21.21
N GLY A 264 -14.94 -18.22 -21.93
CA GLY A 264 -15.83 -19.06 -22.73
C GLY A 264 -16.88 -19.84 -21.93
N ALA A 265 -17.18 -19.43 -20.70
CA ALA A 265 -18.17 -20.08 -19.85
C ALA A 265 -19.63 -19.73 -20.24
N ASP A 266 -20.59 -20.36 -19.56
CA ASP A 266 -22.02 -20.14 -19.75
C ASP A 266 -22.41 -18.66 -19.56
N ARG A 267 -22.77 -18.04 -20.68
CA ARG A 267 -23.15 -16.62 -20.79
C ARG A 267 -24.39 -16.27 -19.96
N HIS A 268 -25.35 -17.18 -19.84
CA HIS A 268 -26.56 -16.94 -19.06
C HIS A 268 -26.24 -16.87 -17.57
N ARG A 269 -25.39 -17.80 -17.09
CA ARG A 269 -24.90 -17.78 -15.70
C ARG A 269 -24.08 -16.53 -15.40
N ALA A 270 -23.25 -16.08 -16.33
CA ALA A 270 -22.48 -14.85 -16.18
C ALA A 270 -23.39 -13.62 -16.02
N VAL A 271 -24.40 -13.46 -16.88
CA VAL A 271 -25.38 -12.35 -16.77
C VAL A 271 -26.09 -12.40 -15.42
N ALA A 272 -26.61 -13.55 -15.01
CA ALA A 272 -27.33 -13.70 -13.75
C ALA A 272 -26.45 -13.34 -12.52
N ALA A 273 -25.17 -13.72 -12.54
CA ALA A 273 -24.21 -13.38 -11.49
C ALA A 273 -23.91 -11.87 -11.46
N ALA A 274 -23.70 -11.24 -12.62
CA ALA A 274 -23.51 -9.79 -12.71
C ALA A 274 -24.74 -9.01 -12.23
N GLU A 275 -25.95 -9.47 -12.54
CA GLU A 275 -27.19 -8.87 -12.05
C GLU A 275 -27.35 -9.00 -10.53
N ARG A 276 -26.96 -10.14 -9.95
CA ARG A 276 -26.92 -10.30 -8.49
C ARG A 276 -25.94 -9.31 -7.87
N GLY A 277 -24.75 -9.16 -8.44
CA GLY A 277 -23.76 -8.18 -7.99
C GLY A 277 -24.30 -6.75 -8.02
N ALA A 278 -24.94 -6.34 -9.12
CA ALA A 278 -25.57 -5.03 -9.25
C ALA A 278 -26.70 -4.79 -8.24
N ARG A 279 -27.55 -5.81 -7.97
CA ARG A 279 -28.60 -5.73 -6.93
C ARG A 279 -28.00 -5.55 -5.53
N LEU A 280 -26.96 -6.30 -5.19
CA LEU A 280 -26.25 -6.13 -3.91
C LEU A 280 -25.60 -4.76 -3.79
N ALA A 281 -24.99 -4.25 -4.86
CA ALA A 281 -24.43 -2.91 -4.86
C ALA A 281 -25.51 -1.84 -4.63
N ALA A 282 -26.71 -2.01 -5.18
CA ALA A 282 -27.81 -1.07 -5.02
C ALA A 282 -28.33 -0.96 -3.57
N THR A 283 -28.13 -1.99 -2.73
CA THR A 283 -28.47 -1.91 -1.30
C THR A 283 -27.44 -1.12 -0.49
N LEU A 284 -26.29 -0.77 -1.10
CA LEU A 284 -25.25 0.02 -0.47
C LEU A 284 -25.46 1.52 -0.72
N GLY A 285 -25.09 2.33 0.26
CA GLY A 285 -24.90 3.78 0.10
C GLY A 285 -23.54 4.16 -0.51
N ASP A 286 -22.84 3.22 -1.18
CA ASP A 286 -21.53 3.42 -1.78
C ASP A 286 -21.66 3.56 -3.31
N ASP A 287 -21.60 4.79 -3.81
CA ASP A 287 -21.72 5.13 -5.24
C ASP A 287 -20.66 4.49 -6.12
N ARG A 288 -19.47 4.29 -5.59
CA ARG A 288 -18.38 3.65 -6.32
C ARG A 288 -18.70 2.19 -6.56
N VAL A 289 -19.13 1.45 -5.55
CA VAL A 289 -19.49 0.03 -5.71
C VAL A 289 -20.68 -0.13 -6.65
N ARG A 290 -21.66 0.79 -6.59
CA ARG A 290 -22.78 0.84 -7.55
C ARG A 290 -22.31 1.03 -8.98
N THR A 291 -21.45 2.02 -9.21
CA THR A 291 -20.92 2.35 -10.54
C THR A 291 -20.07 1.21 -11.10
N GLU A 292 -19.14 0.66 -10.31
CA GLU A 292 -18.31 -0.49 -10.70
C GLU A 292 -19.17 -1.70 -11.09
N SER A 293 -20.20 -2.00 -10.29
CA SER A 293 -21.07 -3.17 -10.52
C SER A 293 -22.00 -2.98 -11.73
N ALA A 294 -22.52 -1.77 -11.94
CA ALA A 294 -23.32 -1.44 -13.11
C ALA A 294 -22.49 -1.50 -14.41
N ALA A 295 -21.26 -0.98 -14.38
CA ALA A 295 -20.33 -1.05 -15.51
C ALA A 295 -19.99 -2.51 -15.86
N ALA A 296 -19.72 -3.36 -14.86
CA ALA A 296 -19.47 -4.78 -15.06
C ALA A 296 -20.68 -5.49 -15.71
N LEU A 297 -21.91 -5.22 -15.23
CA LEU A 297 -23.13 -5.77 -15.83
C LEU A 297 -23.31 -5.34 -17.28
N ARG A 298 -23.05 -4.06 -17.59
CA ARG A 298 -23.11 -3.54 -18.97
C ARG A 298 -22.14 -4.29 -19.88
N LEU A 299 -20.86 -4.40 -19.47
CA LEU A 299 -19.82 -5.11 -20.22
C LEU A 299 -20.19 -6.57 -20.47
N VAL A 300 -20.69 -7.28 -19.46
CA VAL A 300 -21.13 -8.67 -19.60
C VAL A 300 -22.25 -8.79 -20.64
N ARG A 301 -23.25 -7.89 -20.61
CA ARG A 301 -24.34 -7.90 -21.60
C ARG A 301 -23.85 -7.60 -23.02
N GLU A 302 -22.94 -6.65 -23.17
CA GLU A 302 -22.32 -6.31 -24.47
C GLU A 302 -21.54 -7.50 -25.05
N LEU A 303 -20.69 -8.15 -24.26
CA LEU A 303 -19.93 -9.33 -24.71
C LEU A 303 -20.85 -10.49 -25.11
N VAL A 304 -21.94 -10.71 -24.38
CA VAL A 304 -22.92 -11.74 -24.72
C VAL A 304 -23.70 -11.40 -25.99
N ALA A 305 -24.00 -10.12 -26.23
CA ALA A 305 -24.68 -9.66 -27.43
C ALA A 305 -23.78 -9.73 -28.67
N ALA A 306 -22.51 -9.34 -28.55
CA ALA A 306 -21.52 -9.38 -29.63
C ALA A 306 -21.16 -10.82 -30.06
N ALA A 307 -21.36 -11.80 -29.17
CA ALA A 307 -21.11 -13.21 -29.45
C ALA A 307 -22.33 -13.96 -30.02
N ARG A 308 -23.40 -13.26 -30.42
CA ARG A 308 -24.51 -13.85 -31.18
C ARG A 308 -24.07 -14.07 -32.63
N PRO A 309 -24.31 -15.27 -33.20
CA PRO A 309 -23.98 -15.57 -34.59
C PRO A 309 -24.79 -14.72 -35.58
#